data_AF-A0A5V0B878-F1
#
_entry.id   AF-A0A5V0B878-F1
#
_cell.length_a   1.000
_cell.length_b   1.000
_cell.length_c   1.000
_cell.angle_alpha   90.00
_cell.angle_beta   90.00
_cell.angle_gamma   90.00
#
_symmetry.space_group_name_H-M   'P 1'
#
loop_
_entity.id
_entity.type
_entity.pdbx_description
1 polymer ?
#
loop_
_entity_poly.entity_id
_entity_poly.type
_entity_poly.pdbx_seq_one_letter_code
_entity_poly.pdbx_strand_id
1 'polypeptide(L)'
;MKNEKMWVPNLFQLSTGEVQLINLFLSIIRDYDLSDGELNTLDDIKGIVIVDEIDAHLHAVHQKEVLPKLIKSFPNIQFIVTSHSPLFLIGMEQEFGDNGFEIISMPKGEKVSASDFSEFVAAYDAFKETTSHRDEITKEILQHAKPVVFVEGDYDIRYLVKAAGILERIDVLERIQIKDGDGFGNLDKIWKSYNNSISEVVPNKIILLFDCDTHKQDTNKNLVFKRVLPSNPENPISIGIENLFPLATIDRIEAMRPQYIDVKEASVTRVRGVETHISASKSVNKDEKGNMCDWLCETGTAEDFSGFKVVFDIIEEIINS
;
A
#
# COMPACT_ATOMS: atom_id res chain seq x y z
N MET A 1 18.58 46.50 -6.64
CA MET A 1 18.23 45.10 -6.39
C MET A 1 16.79 44.88 -6.86
N LYS A 2 16.59 44.32 -8.06
CA LYS A 2 15.27 43.96 -8.62
C LYS A 2 15.21 42.44 -8.65
N ASN A 3 14.19 41.85 -8.02
CA ASN A 3 13.87 40.41 -7.93
C ASN A 3 14.21 39.68 -6.61
N GLU A 4 14.10 40.32 -5.45
CA GLU A 4 13.99 39.58 -4.19
C GLU A 4 12.56 39.10 -4.00
N LYS A 5 12.25 37.93 -4.59
CA LYS A 5 11.01 37.21 -4.28
C LYS A 5 11.15 36.72 -2.84
N MET A 6 10.32 37.21 -1.93
CA MET A 6 10.32 36.79 -0.53
C MET A 6 9.98 35.30 -0.46
N TRP A 7 10.96 34.44 -0.14
CA TRP A 7 10.79 32.98 -0.12
C TRP A 7 10.12 32.48 1.14
N VAL A 8 10.51 33.02 2.30
CA VAL A 8 9.91 32.69 3.60
C VAL A 8 9.69 34.02 4.35
N PRO A 9 8.44 34.44 4.58
CA PRO A 9 8.13 35.73 5.19
C PRO A 9 8.38 35.78 6.70
N ASN A 10 8.35 34.64 7.41
CA ASN A 10 8.77 34.56 8.82
C ASN A 10 9.08 33.12 9.26
N LEU A 11 9.79 32.98 10.38
CA LEU A 11 10.21 31.69 10.96
C LEU A 11 9.04 30.74 11.28
N PHE A 12 7.83 31.28 11.49
CA PHE A 12 6.64 30.48 11.81
C PHE A 12 6.05 29.75 10.59
N GLN A 13 6.60 29.98 9.39
CA GLN A 13 6.19 29.26 8.17
C GLN A 13 7.10 28.08 7.83
N LEU A 14 8.09 27.79 8.67
CA LEU A 14 8.91 26.60 8.51
C LEU A 14 8.11 25.33 8.83
N SER A 15 8.36 24.28 8.06
CA SER A 15 7.86 22.95 8.36
C SER A 15 8.45 22.42 9.67
N THR A 16 7.77 21.46 10.30
CA THR A 16 8.25 20.84 11.54
C THR A 16 9.68 20.33 11.43
N GLY A 17 10.05 19.73 10.29
CA GLY A 17 11.40 19.23 10.07
C GLY A 17 12.46 20.34 9.93
N GLU A 18 12.14 21.44 9.26
CA GLU A 18 13.03 22.61 9.17
C GLU A 18 13.23 23.25 10.55
N VAL A 19 12.15 23.38 11.33
CA VAL A 19 12.21 23.88 12.71
C VAL A 19 13.11 23.00 13.58
N GLN A 20 13.03 21.67 13.43
CA GLN A 20 13.87 20.74 14.18
C GLN A 20 15.36 20.87 13.84
N LEU A 21 15.71 21.00 12.57
CA LEU A 21 17.11 21.23 12.15
C LEU A 21 17.66 22.54 12.69
N ILE A 22 16.88 23.61 12.63
CA ILE A 22 17.26 24.92 13.19
C ILE A 22 17.38 24.82 14.71
N ASN A 23 16.45 24.15 15.39
CA ASN A 23 16.51 23.97 16.83
C ASN A 23 17.75 23.18 17.25
N LEU A 24 18.12 22.13 16.52
CA LEU A 24 19.35 21.39 16.78
C LEU A 24 20.59 22.30 16.64
N PHE A 25 20.69 23.02 15.52
CA PHE A 25 21.79 23.95 15.26
C PHE A 25 21.91 25.04 16.34
N LEU A 26 20.80 25.72 16.64
CA LEU A 26 20.76 26.80 17.62
C LEU A 26 20.99 26.30 19.04
N SER A 27 20.51 25.09 19.40
CA SER A 27 20.74 24.53 20.72
C SER A 27 22.22 24.24 20.94
N ILE A 28 22.91 23.65 19.95
CA ILE A 28 24.35 23.39 20.03
C ILE A 28 25.13 24.70 20.26
N ILE A 29 24.84 25.73 19.46
CA ILE A 29 25.51 27.04 19.59
C ILE A 29 25.21 27.67 20.94
N ARG A 30 23.94 27.71 21.34
CA ARG A 30 23.52 28.31 22.61
C ARG A 30 24.18 27.61 23.79
N ASP A 31 24.20 26.28 23.78
CA ASP A 31 24.73 25.51 24.91
C ASP A 31 26.27 25.66 24.99
N TYR A 32 26.95 25.89 23.87
CA TYR A 32 28.37 26.24 23.87
C TYR A 32 28.64 27.70 24.30
N ASP A 33 27.81 28.65 23.87
CA ASP A 33 27.90 30.07 24.26
C ASP A 33 27.65 30.28 25.77
N LEU A 34 26.88 29.39 26.38
CA LEU A 34 26.70 29.33 27.85
C LEU A 34 27.92 28.77 28.59
N SER A 35 28.93 28.27 27.88
CA SER A 35 30.23 27.91 28.45
C SER A 35 31.19 29.10 28.39
N ASP A 36 32.28 29.09 29.15
CA ASP A 36 33.31 30.15 29.11
C ASP A 36 34.18 30.13 27.83
N GLY A 37 33.67 29.56 26.72
CA GLY A 37 34.36 29.44 25.45
C GLY A 37 34.17 30.67 24.55
N GLU A 38 35.21 31.04 23.80
CA GLU A 38 35.08 32.03 22.73
C GLU A 38 34.49 31.37 21.47
N LEU A 39 33.39 31.92 20.95
CA LEU A 39 32.71 31.43 19.75
C LEU A 39 32.99 32.36 18.56
N ASN A 40 34.03 32.08 17.78
CA ASN A 40 34.35 32.83 16.56
C ASN A 40 33.90 32.07 15.30
N THR A 41 33.97 30.74 15.32
CA THR A 41 33.64 29.83 14.23
C THR A 41 32.94 28.58 14.78
N LEU A 42 32.28 27.80 13.92
CA LEU A 42 31.69 26.53 14.32
C LEU A 42 32.73 25.48 14.73
N ASP A 43 33.96 25.61 14.24
CA ASP A 43 35.08 24.73 14.60
C ASP A 43 35.50 24.90 16.06
N ASP A 44 35.21 26.05 16.68
CA ASP A 44 35.51 26.27 18.10
C ASP A 44 34.62 25.40 19.00
N ILE A 45 33.42 25.04 18.51
CA ILE A 45 32.41 24.32 19.27
C ILE A 45 32.83 22.85 19.42
N LYS A 46 32.95 22.41 20.67
CA LYS A 46 33.37 21.05 21.02
C LYS A 46 32.50 20.46 22.11
N GLY A 47 32.30 19.15 22.06
CA GLY A 47 31.51 18.44 23.07
C GLY A 47 30.92 17.14 22.57
N ILE A 48 29.92 16.65 23.32
CA ILE A 48 29.15 15.46 22.97
C ILE A 48 27.69 15.88 22.87
N VAL A 49 27.05 15.54 21.75
CA VAL A 49 25.63 15.79 21.51
C VAL A 49 24.92 14.45 21.40
N ILE A 50 23.89 14.26 22.22
CA ILE A 50 23.07 13.05 22.23
C ILE A 50 21.68 13.42 21.72
N VAL A 51 21.20 12.72 20.70
CA VAL A 51 19.87 12.96 20.12
C VAL A 51 19.14 11.64 19.95
N ASP A 52 17.96 11.56 20.55
CA ASP A 52 17.04 10.44 20.30
C ASP A 52 16.18 10.75 19.07
N GLU A 53 16.00 9.77 18.20
CA GLU A 53 15.27 9.84 16.94
C GLU A 53 15.62 11.09 16.12
N ILE A 54 16.91 11.25 15.79
CA ILE A 54 17.42 12.47 15.14
C ILE A 54 16.72 12.79 13.80
N ASP A 55 16.17 11.78 13.15
CA ASP A 55 15.47 11.85 11.88
C ASP A 55 13.94 11.99 11.99
N ALA A 56 13.39 12.03 13.21
CA ALA A 56 11.95 12.20 13.45
C ALA A 56 11.43 13.42 12.71
N HIS A 57 10.23 13.32 12.09
CA HIS A 57 9.57 14.42 11.36
C HIS A 57 10.35 15.08 10.22
N LEU A 58 11.57 14.62 9.89
CA LEU A 58 12.34 15.12 8.77
C LEU A 58 11.86 14.49 7.46
N HIS A 59 11.72 15.31 6.43
CA HIS A 59 11.48 14.81 5.08
C HIS A 59 12.70 14.02 4.57
N ALA A 60 12.49 13.02 3.72
CA ALA A 60 13.53 12.12 3.21
C ALA A 60 14.80 12.83 2.69
N VAL A 61 14.61 13.94 1.96
CA VAL A 61 15.72 14.78 1.45
C VAL A 61 16.53 15.38 2.60
N HIS A 62 15.88 15.84 3.67
CA HIS A 62 16.57 16.41 4.84
C HIS A 62 17.34 15.34 5.62
N GLN A 63 16.78 14.14 5.75
CA GLN A 63 17.46 13.01 6.40
C GLN A 63 18.73 12.60 5.64
N LYS A 64 18.66 12.48 4.31
CA LYS A 64 19.81 12.06 3.48
C LYS A 64 20.83 13.18 3.25
N GLU A 65 20.39 14.41 3.03
CA GLU A 65 21.29 15.46 2.50
C GLU A 65 21.61 16.57 3.50
N VAL A 66 20.63 17.03 4.28
CA VAL A 66 20.80 18.24 5.12
C VAL A 66 21.35 17.90 6.50
N LEU A 67 20.79 16.87 7.14
CA LEU A 67 21.18 16.47 8.48
C LEU A 67 22.66 16.02 8.57
N PRO A 68 23.21 15.18 7.67
CA PRO A 68 24.63 14.82 7.69
C PRO A 68 25.56 16.04 7.51
N LYS A 69 25.18 16.99 6.66
CA LYS A 69 25.94 18.24 6.46
C LYS A 69 25.91 19.13 7.69
N LEU A 70 24.78 19.21 8.38
CA LEU A 70 24.67 19.92 9.66
C LEU A 70 25.61 19.28 10.69
N ILE A 71 25.61 17.95 10.82
CA ILE A 71 26.54 17.23 11.71
C ILE A 71 28.00 17.56 11.35
N LYS A 72 28.35 17.53 10.05
CA LYS A 72 29.71 17.82 9.56
C LYS A 72 30.16 19.26 9.81
N SER A 73 29.23 20.20 9.92
CA SER A 73 29.53 21.60 10.22
C SER A 73 30.10 21.82 11.63
N PHE A 74 30.02 20.81 12.51
CA PHE A 74 30.58 20.83 13.86
C PHE A 74 31.66 19.74 14.00
N PRO A 75 32.86 19.93 13.42
CA PRO A 75 33.87 18.88 13.31
C PRO A 75 34.43 18.39 14.67
N ASN A 76 34.32 19.20 15.72
CA ASN A 76 34.83 18.90 17.06
C ASN A 76 33.73 18.42 18.03
N ILE A 77 32.53 18.12 17.52
CA ILE A 77 31.44 17.50 18.29
C ILE A 77 31.37 16.00 17.99
N GLN A 78 31.29 15.19 19.04
CA GLN A 78 30.90 13.79 18.93
C GLN A 78 29.37 13.66 18.99
N PHE A 79 28.76 13.16 17.94
CA PHE A 79 27.33 12.87 17.91
C PHE A 79 27.06 11.41 18.28
N ILE A 80 26.12 11.20 19.22
CA ILE A 80 25.57 9.89 19.59
C ILE A 80 24.08 9.97 19.34
N VAL A 81 23.60 9.28 18.31
CA VAL A 81 22.23 9.45 17.82
C VAL A 81 21.54 8.12 17.63
N THR A 82 20.23 8.10 17.84
CA THR A 82 19.38 6.97 17.43
C THR A 82 18.62 7.36 16.16
N SER A 83 18.41 6.39 15.28
CA SER A 83 17.68 6.61 14.05
C SER A 83 16.95 5.35 13.60
N HIS A 84 15.77 5.54 13.02
CA HIS A 84 15.02 4.48 12.34
C HIS A 84 15.14 4.56 10.81
N SER A 85 15.76 5.61 10.27
CA SER A 85 15.81 5.87 8.83
C SER A 85 17.09 5.33 8.19
N PRO A 86 16.98 4.37 7.26
CA PRO A 86 18.10 3.97 6.42
C PRO A 86 18.66 5.13 5.59
N LEU A 87 17.82 6.12 5.22
CA LEU A 87 18.24 7.27 4.42
C LEU A 87 19.27 8.14 5.12
N PHE A 88 19.14 8.29 6.44
CA PHE A 88 20.13 9.02 7.24
C PHE A 88 21.49 8.31 7.21
N LEU A 89 21.51 6.98 7.38
CA LEU A 89 22.76 6.19 7.32
C LEU A 89 23.46 6.32 5.96
N ILE A 90 22.68 6.30 4.88
CA ILE A 90 23.19 6.51 3.51
C ILE A 90 23.79 7.92 3.37
N GLY A 91 23.09 8.94 3.88
CA GLY A 91 23.57 10.31 3.88
C GLY A 91 24.88 10.47 4.66
N MET A 92 25.00 9.78 5.80
CA MET A 92 26.21 9.75 6.61
C MET A 92 27.37 9.10 5.84
N GLU A 93 27.15 7.97 5.15
CA GLU A 93 28.17 7.34 4.31
C GLU A 93 28.63 8.24 3.17
N GLN A 94 27.71 8.95 2.49
CA GLN A 94 28.07 9.89 1.43
C GLN A 94 28.90 11.08 1.94
N GLU A 95 28.61 11.57 3.15
CA GLU A 95 29.21 12.80 3.67
C GLU A 95 30.49 12.55 4.49
N PHE A 96 30.61 11.38 5.13
CA PHE A 96 31.70 11.01 6.04
C PHE A 96 32.53 9.80 5.57
N GLY A 97 32.04 9.00 4.62
CA GLY A 97 32.64 7.75 4.19
C GLY A 97 32.57 6.63 5.24
N ASP A 98 33.00 5.42 4.85
CA ASP A 98 32.86 4.18 5.64
C ASP A 98 33.53 4.22 7.02
N ASN A 99 34.57 5.05 7.18
CA ASN A 99 35.36 5.15 8.41
C ASN A 99 35.00 6.38 9.26
N GLY A 100 34.07 7.22 8.82
CA GLY A 100 33.76 8.48 9.48
C GLY A 100 32.70 8.38 10.59
N PHE A 101 32.03 7.23 10.72
CA PHE A 101 31.02 6.97 11.74
C PHE A 101 30.90 5.47 12.03
N GLU A 102 30.26 5.12 13.15
CA GLU A 102 29.97 3.73 13.52
C GLU A 102 28.46 3.52 13.65
N ILE A 103 27.96 2.38 13.17
CA ILE A 103 26.55 1.98 13.29
C ILE A 103 26.46 0.81 14.26
N ILE A 104 25.61 0.94 15.26
CA ILE A 104 25.36 -0.11 16.26
C ILE A 104 23.89 -0.51 16.20
N SER A 105 23.62 -1.76 15.83
CA SER A 105 22.27 -2.32 15.83
C SER A 105 21.83 -2.68 17.25
N MET A 106 20.68 -2.16 17.66
CA MET A 106 20.04 -2.47 18.94
C MET A 106 18.90 -3.48 18.74
N PRO A 107 18.61 -4.35 19.75
CA PRO A 107 19.17 -4.37 21.10
C PRO A 107 20.48 -5.16 21.24
N LYS A 108 20.97 -5.80 20.16
CA LYS A 108 22.08 -6.74 20.24
C LYS A 108 23.45 -6.08 20.45
N GLY A 109 23.60 -4.80 20.12
CA GLY A 109 24.86 -4.06 20.22
C GLY A 109 25.88 -4.45 19.14
N GLU A 110 25.42 -4.97 18.01
CA GLU A 110 26.28 -5.45 16.92
C GLU A 110 26.65 -4.30 15.98
N LYS A 111 27.92 -4.22 15.55
CA LYS A 111 28.33 -3.25 14.53
C LYS A 111 27.80 -3.67 13.16
N VAL A 112 27.21 -2.74 12.43
CA VAL A 112 26.63 -2.96 11.08
C VAL A 112 27.31 -2.04 10.08
N SER A 113 27.36 -2.43 8.80
CA SER A 113 27.88 -1.57 7.73
C SER A 113 26.74 -0.80 7.05
N ALA A 114 27.02 0.41 6.58
CA ALA A 114 26.09 1.14 5.72
C ALA A 114 25.81 0.39 4.40
N SER A 115 26.76 -0.41 3.92
CA SER A 115 26.64 -1.22 2.70
C SER A 115 25.54 -2.29 2.76
N ASP A 116 25.13 -2.73 3.96
CA ASP A 116 23.99 -3.64 4.16
C ASP A 116 22.65 -3.00 3.74
N PHE A 117 22.64 -1.68 3.53
CA PHE A 117 21.48 -0.90 3.09
C PHE A 117 21.61 -0.41 1.63
N SER A 118 22.62 -0.85 0.89
CA SER A 118 22.89 -0.43 -0.50
C SER A 118 21.76 -0.75 -1.47
N GLU A 119 21.02 -1.85 -1.25
CA GLU A 119 19.82 -2.18 -2.03
C GLU A 119 18.70 -1.14 -1.86
N PHE A 120 18.58 -0.55 -0.66
CA PHE A 120 17.64 0.53 -0.38
C PHE A 120 18.06 1.83 -1.07
N VAL A 121 19.36 2.10 -1.20
CA VAL A 121 19.90 3.24 -1.97
C VAL A 121 19.48 3.14 -3.43
N ALA A 122 19.68 1.97 -4.05
CA ALA A 122 19.34 1.76 -5.45
C ALA A 122 17.84 1.94 -5.70
N ALA A 123 17.00 1.42 -4.79
CA ALA A 123 15.55 1.64 -4.84
C ALA A 123 15.16 3.11 -4.63
N TYR A 124 15.81 3.81 -3.69
CA TYR A 124 15.54 5.22 -3.41
C TYR A 124 16.03 6.15 -4.52
N ASP A 125 17.19 5.90 -5.11
CA ASP A 125 17.71 6.73 -6.19
C ASP A 125 16.92 6.49 -7.49
N ALA A 126 16.48 5.24 -7.76
CA ALA A 126 15.50 4.97 -8.81
C ALA A 126 14.18 5.73 -8.58
N PHE A 127 13.72 5.81 -7.31
CA PHE A 127 12.59 6.63 -6.92
C PHE A 127 12.87 8.14 -7.11
N LYS A 128 14.05 8.64 -6.72
CA LYS A 128 14.48 10.05 -6.86
C LYS A 128 14.60 10.47 -8.34
N GLU A 129 15.09 9.60 -9.20
CA GLU A 129 15.15 9.82 -10.65
C GLU A 129 13.74 9.91 -11.26
N THR A 130 12.79 9.12 -10.77
CA THR A 130 11.36 9.34 -11.05
C THR A 130 10.81 10.65 -10.43
N THR A 131 11.47 11.18 -9.39
CA THR A 131 11.07 12.38 -8.65
C THR A 131 11.59 13.68 -9.26
N SER A 132 12.68 13.68 -10.03
CA SER A 132 13.23 14.92 -10.64
C SER A 132 12.36 15.47 -11.79
N HIS A 133 11.34 14.71 -12.21
CA HIS A 133 10.31 15.11 -13.17
C HIS A 133 8.99 15.52 -12.48
N ARG A 134 9.02 15.86 -11.18
CA ARG A 134 7.82 15.97 -10.33
C ARG A 134 6.77 16.98 -10.79
N ASP A 135 7.09 18.12 -11.38
CA ASP A 135 6.02 19.13 -11.56
C ASP A 135 5.13 18.89 -12.78
N GLU A 136 5.65 18.27 -13.84
CA GLU A 136 4.86 17.83 -14.99
C GLU A 136 4.31 16.42 -14.76
N ILE A 137 5.13 15.51 -14.22
CA ILE A 137 4.73 14.12 -14.03
C ILE A 137 3.87 13.93 -12.79
N THR A 138 3.91 14.73 -11.70
CA THR A 138 2.98 14.53 -10.57
C THR A 138 1.55 14.94 -10.92
N LYS A 139 1.39 15.86 -11.88
CA LYS A 139 0.07 16.20 -12.42
C LYS A 139 -0.49 15.07 -13.28
N GLU A 140 0.39 14.37 -14.00
CA GLU A 140 0.05 13.17 -14.76
C GLU A 140 -0.05 11.90 -13.88
N ILE A 141 0.85 11.64 -12.93
CA ILE A 141 0.87 10.47 -12.02
C ILE A 141 -0.18 10.59 -10.94
N LEU A 142 -0.51 11.75 -10.36
CA LEU A 142 -1.71 11.83 -9.51
C LEU A 142 -3.00 11.67 -10.34
N GLN A 143 -2.95 11.95 -11.66
CA GLN A 143 -4.01 11.58 -12.61
C GLN A 143 -3.92 10.10 -13.09
N HIS A 144 -2.77 9.43 -12.92
CA HIS A 144 -2.47 8.10 -13.49
C HIS A 144 -2.04 7.05 -12.46
N ALA A 145 -2.07 7.34 -11.16
CA ALA A 145 -1.78 6.38 -10.13
C ALA A 145 -2.97 5.44 -10.02
N LYS A 146 -2.84 4.33 -10.74
CA LYS A 146 -3.88 3.33 -10.95
C LYS A 146 -4.51 2.94 -9.59
N PRO A 147 -5.83 3.08 -9.44
CA PRO A 147 -6.54 2.59 -8.27
C PRO A 147 -6.21 1.12 -7.99
N VAL A 148 -6.11 0.77 -6.71
CA VAL A 148 -5.80 -0.60 -6.30
C VAL A 148 -7.11 -1.31 -5.95
N VAL A 149 -7.39 -2.42 -6.60
CA VAL A 149 -8.54 -3.29 -6.33
C VAL A 149 -8.05 -4.53 -5.60
N PHE A 150 -8.52 -4.72 -4.37
CA PHE A 150 -8.30 -5.94 -3.61
C PHE A 150 -9.52 -6.85 -3.77
N VAL A 151 -9.26 -8.12 -4.09
CA VAL A 151 -10.25 -9.21 -4.18
C VAL A 151 -9.99 -10.24 -3.08
N GLU A 152 -10.93 -11.16 -2.85
CA GLU A 152 -10.83 -12.12 -1.73
C GLU A 152 -9.87 -13.27 -2.00
N GLY A 153 -9.72 -13.71 -3.25
CA GLY A 153 -8.78 -14.79 -3.61
C GLY A 153 -8.11 -14.65 -4.97
N ASP A 154 -7.15 -15.53 -5.21
CA ASP A 154 -6.37 -15.60 -6.44
C ASP A 154 -7.20 -16.01 -7.68
N TYR A 155 -8.19 -16.89 -7.50
CA TYR A 155 -9.12 -17.28 -8.56
C TYR A 155 -9.95 -16.11 -9.10
N ASP A 156 -10.32 -15.16 -8.24
CA ASP A 156 -11.09 -13.97 -8.61
C ASP A 156 -10.31 -13.12 -9.63
N ILE A 157 -9.01 -12.95 -9.39
CA ILE A 157 -8.10 -12.24 -10.28
C ILE A 157 -8.11 -12.89 -11.67
N ARG A 158 -8.04 -14.22 -11.71
CA ARG A 158 -7.99 -14.98 -12.96
C ARG A 158 -9.29 -14.88 -13.73
N TYR A 159 -10.43 -14.99 -13.05
CA TYR A 159 -11.73 -14.75 -13.68
C TYR A 159 -11.87 -13.33 -14.20
N LEU A 160 -11.44 -12.32 -13.45
CA LEU A 160 -11.49 -10.92 -13.89
C LEU A 160 -10.59 -10.67 -15.11
N VAL A 161 -9.37 -11.21 -15.13
CA VAL A 161 -8.45 -11.10 -16.28
C VAL A 161 -9.07 -11.74 -17.52
N LYS A 162 -9.63 -12.95 -17.40
CA LYS A 162 -10.32 -13.63 -18.50
C LYS A 162 -11.55 -12.86 -18.96
N ALA A 163 -12.39 -12.42 -18.03
CA ALA A 163 -13.61 -11.69 -18.30
C ALA A 163 -13.32 -10.37 -19.04
N ALA A 164 -12.31 -9.62 -18.60
CA ALA A 164 -11.93 -8.37 -19.27
C ALA A 164 -11.52 -8.59 -20.72
N GLY A 165 -10.74 -9.65 -20.99
CA GLY A 165 -10.32 -10.00 -22.35
C GLY A 165 -11.49 -10.33 -23.28
N ILE A 166 -12.47 -11.07 -22.76
CA ILE A 166 -13.62 -11.55 -23.55
C ILE A 166 -14.75 -10.51 -23.66
N LEU A 167 -14.92 -9.68 -22.64
CA LEU A 167 -15.97 -8.66 -22.58
C LEU A 167 -15.51 -7.31 -23.15
N GLU A 168 -14.30 -7.26 -23.72
CA GLU A 168 -13.69 -6.03 -24.26
C GLU A 168 -13.54 -4.92 -23.21
N ARG A 169 -13.20 -5.30 -21.95
CA ARG A 169 -12.97 -4.39 -20.80
C ARG A 169 -11.51 -4.38 -20.33
N ILE A 170 -10.57 -4.70 -21.23
CA ILE A 170 -9.12 -4.69 -20.93
C ILE A 170 -8.66 -3.28 -20.52
N ASP A 171 -9.25 -2.25 -21.11
CA ASP A 171 -9.01 -0.85 -20.78
C ASP A 171 -9.27 -0.53 -19.30
N VAL A 172 -10.30 -1.13 -18.69
CA VAL A 172 -10.59 -0.99 -17.26
C VAL A 172 -9.48 -1.63 -16.42
N LEU A 173 -9.03 -2.83 -16.79
CA LEU A 173 -7.93 -3.52 -16.11
C LEU A 173 -6.61 -2.75 -16.21
N GLU A 174 -6.33 -2.16 -17.38
CA GLU A 174 -5.13 -1.37 -17.60
C GLU A 174 -5.13 -0.10 -16.75
N ARG A 175 -6.29 0.39 -16.30
CA ARG A 175 -6.42 1.58 -15.44
C ARG A 175 -6.30 1.27 -13.94
N ILE A 176 -6.25 0.00 -13.53
CA ILE A 176 -6.20 -0.41 -12.11
C ILE A 176 -5.02 -1.33 -11.81
N GLN A 177 -4.77 -1.58 -10.53
CA GLN A 177 -3.90 -2.63 -10.03
C GLN A 177 -4.74 -3.63 -9.23
N ILE A 178 -4.82 -4.89 -9.68
CA ILE A 178 -5.53 -5.93 -8.93
C ILE A 178 -4.55 -6.64 -7.99
N LYS A 179 -4.94 -6.84 -6.74
CA LYS A 179 -4.17 -7.58 -5.73
C LYS A 179 -5.07 -8.56 -4.97
N ASP A 180 -4.47 -9.66 -4.55
CA ASP A 180 -5.08 -10.62 -3.65
C ASP A 180 -5.04 -10.08 -2.20
N GLY A 181 -6.16 -10.20 -1.48
CA GLY A 181 -6.33 -9.85 -0.08
C GLY A 181 -5.73 -10.85 0.93
N ASP A 182 -5.43 -12.09 0.52
CA ASP A 182 -4.88 -13.13 1.40
C ASP A 182 -3.46 -12.82 1.85
N GLY A 183 -2.65 -12.14 1.02
CA GLY A 183 -1.31 -11.67 1.38
C GLY A 183 -1.27 -10.66 2.53
N PHE A 184 -2.40 -10.03 2.87
CA PHE A 184 -2.55 -9.07 3.98
C PHE A 184 -3.43 -9.61 5.12
N GLY A 185 -3.81 -10.89 5.07
CA GLY A 185 -4.58 -11.55 6.12
C GLY A 185 -6.07 -11.18 6.13
N ASN A 186 -6.66 -11.03 4.94
CA ASN A 186 -8.08 -10.74 4.62
C ASN A 186 -8.41 -9.24 4.46
N LEU A 187 -9.29 -8.93 3.50
CA LEU A 187 -9.86 -7.61 3.22
C LEU A 187 -10.39 -6.87 4.46
N ASP A 188 -10.88 -7.59 5.47
CA ASP A 188 -11.35 -6.98 6.72
C ASP A 188 -10.22 -6.36 7.57
N LYS A 189 -9.00 -6.90 7.50
CA LYS A 189 -7.84 -6.28 8.15
C LYS A 189 -7.40 -5.04 7.39
N ILE A 190 -7.42 -5.11 6.06
CA ILE A 190 -7.14 -3.97 5.17
C ILE A 190 -8.12 -2.82 5.48
N TRP A 191 -9.42 -3.10 5.56
CA TRP A 191 -10.44 -2.10 5.93
C TRP A 191 -10.21 -1.49 7.32
N LYS A 192 -9.73 -2.28 8.29
CA LYS A 192 -9.44 -1.80 9.65
C LYS A 192 -8.15 -1.01 9.76
N SER A 193 -7.09 -1.37 9.02
CA SER A 193 -5.81 -0.65 9.06
C SER A 193 -5.94 0.78 8.53
N TYR A 194 -6.84 1.00 7.58
CA TYR A 194 -7.14 2.33 7.05
C TYR A 194 -8.05 3.19 7.95
N ASN A 195 -8.48 2.71 9.13
CA ASN A 195 -9.13 3.55 10.15
C ASN A 195 -8.14 4.41 10.93
N ASN A 196 -6.86 4.07 10.92
CA ASN A 196 -5.83 4.91 11.54
C ASN A 196 -5.40 6.01 10.57
N SER A 197 -4.75 7.05 11.10
CA SER A 197 -4.32 8.32 10.49
C SER A 197 -3.52 8.24 9.17
N ILE A 198 -3.37 7.04 8.60
CA ILE A 198 -2.74 6.72 7.32
C ILE A 198 -3.68 7.00 6.13
N SER A 199 -5.01 7.01 6.31
CA SER A 199 -5.97 7.29 5.21
C SER A 199 -5.88 8.71 4.65
N GLU A 200 -5.18 9.63 5.33
CA GLU A 200 -4.88 10.98 4.84
C GLU A 200 -3.64 11.03 3.93
N VAL A 201 -2.83 9.96 3.90
CA VAL A 201 -1.54 9.88 3.19
C VAL A 201 -1.61 8.95 1.98
N VAL A 202 -2.70 8.21 1.78
CA VAL A 202 -2.87 7.33 0.62
C VAL A 202 -3.23 8.18 -0.61
N PRO A 203 -2.38 8.26 -1.65
CA PRO A 203 -2.65 9.10 -2.82
C PRO A 203 -3.65 8.46 -3.82
N ASN A 204 -3.95 7.17 -3.67
CA ASN A 204 -4.69 6.38 -4.66
C ASN A 204 -6.03 5.87 -4.12
N LYS A 205 -7.03 5.75 -5.01
CA LYS A 205 -8.27 5.06 -4.67
C LYS A 205 -8.00 3.59 -4.40
N ILE A 206 -8.53 3.08 -3.30
CA ILE A 206 -8.49 1.65 -2.94
C ILE A 206 -9.90 1.12 -3.02
N ILE A 207 -10.11 0.04 -3.76
CA ILE A 207 -11.40 -0.66 -3.88
C ILE A 207 -11.23 -2.03 -3.23
N LEU A 208 -12.09 -2.33 -2.27
CA LEU A 208 -12.21 -3.64 -1.64
C LEU A 208 -13.47 -4.29 -2.20
N LEU A 209 -13.29 -5.29 -3.07
CA LEU A 209 -14.38 -6.08 -3.64
C LEU A 209 -14.60 -7.31 -2.77
N PHE A 210 -15.79 -7.40 -2.18
CA PHE A 210 -16.22 -8.54 -1.37
C PHE A 210 -17.17 -9.42 -2.17
N ASP A 211 -17.11 -10.72 -1.90
CA ASP A 211 -18.02 -11.68 -2.50
C ASP A 211 -19.47 -11.48 -2.02
N CYS A 212 -20.42 -11.95 -2.83
CA CYS A 212 -21.84 -11.74 -2.62
C CYS A 212 -22.40 -12.37 -1.32
N ASP A 213 -21.71 -13.36 -0.77
CA ASP A 213 -22.10 -14.11 0.44
C ASP A 213 -21.63 -13.45 1.75
N THR A 214 -20.85 -12.37 1.69
CA THR A 214 -20.28 -11.74 2.88
C THR A 214 -21.30 -10.97 3.74
N HIS A 215 -22.54 -10.78 3.27
CA HIS A 215 -23.60 -9.98 3.93
C HIS A 215 -23.15 -8.59 4.38
N LYS A 216 -22.17 -8.01 3.68
CA LYS A 216 -21.60 -6.69 3.98
C LYS A 216 -22.43 -5.58 3.29
N GLN A 217 -22.27 -4.34 3.76
CA GLN A 217 -22.85 -3.16 3.11
C GLN A 217 -21.77 -2.35 2.40
N ASP A 218 -22.14 -1.79 1.26
CA ASP A 218 -21.35 -0.82 0.52
C ASP A 218 -21.09 0.41 1.39
N THR A 219 -19.83 0.75 1.54
CA THR A 219 -19.40 1.87 2.38
C THR A 219 -18.15 2.50 1.79
N ASN A 220 -17.92 3.77 2.08
CA ASN A 220 -16.74 4.50 1.64
C ASN A 220 -16.13 5.30 2.79
N LYS A 221 -14.81 5.44 2.78
CA LYS A 221 -14.01 6.23 3.72
C LYS A 221 -12.91 6.94 2.95
N ASN A 222 -13.06 8.24 2.72
CA ASN A 222 -12.15 9.03 1.89
C ASN A 222 -11.91 8.34 0.53
N LEU A 223 -10.68 7.89 0.27
CA LEU A 223 -10.27 7.21 -0.97
C LEU A 223 -10.39 5.68 -0.90
N VAL A 224 -10.93 5.11 0.17
CA VAL A 224 -11.15 3.66 0.33
C VAL A 224 -12.62 3.32 0.14
N PHE A 225 -12.92 2.50 -0.86
CA PHE A 225 -14.25 2.09 -1.27
C PHE A 225 -14.44 0.61 -0.97
N LYS A 226 -15.48 0.28 -0.22
CA LYS A 226 -15.92 -1.08 0.03
C LYS A 226 -17.17 -1.34 -0.82
N ARG A 227 -17.11 -2.39 -1.63
CA ARG A 227 -18.21 -2.82 -2.50
C ARG A 227 -18.42 -4.31 -2.37
N VAL A 228 -19.67 -4.72 -2.30
CA VAL A 228 -20.09 -6.13 -2.31
C VAL A 228 -20.61 -6.45 -3.70
N LEU A 229 -20.14 -7.55 -4.28
CA LEU A 229 -20.60 -8.00 -5.58
C LEU A 229 -22.09 -8.38 -5.52
N PRO A 230 -22.88 -8.04 -6.56
CA PRO A 230 -24.29 -8.40 -6.60
C PRO A 230 -24.45 -9.92 -6.70
N SER A 231 -25.48 -10.46 -6.05
CA SER A 231 -25.82 -11.87 -6.21
C SER A 231 -26.70 -12.10 -7.44
N ASN A 232 -26.43 -13.18 -8.17
CA ASN A 232 -27.32 -13.75 -9.16
C ASN A 232 -28.23 -14.80 -8.49
N PRO A 233 -29.54 -14.52 -8.33
CA PRO A 233 -30.47 -15.42 -7.66
C PRO A 233 -30.81 -16.67 -8.49
N GLU A 234 -30.54 -16.65 -9.80
CA GLU A 234 -30.76 -17.81 -10.67
C GLU A 234 -29.61 -18.83 -10.59
N ASN A 235 -28.45 -18.41 -10.06
CA ASN A 235 -27.30 -19.30 -9.91
C ASN A 235 -27.44 -20.15 -8.63
N PRO A 236 -27.42 -21.49 -8.73
CA PRO A 236 -27.54 -22.39 -7.57
C PRO A 236 -26.30 -22.41 -6.68
N ILE A 237 -25.18 -21.82 -7.13
CA ILE A 237 -23.96 -21.60 -6.35
C ILE A 237 -24.07 -20.24 -5.68
N SER A 238 -24.24 -20.23 -4.36
CA SER A 238 -24.50 -19.01 -3.58
C SER A 238 -23.26 -18.40 -2.90
N ILE A 239 -22.08 -18.97 -3.12
CA ILE A 239 -20.83 -18.63 -2.40
C ILE A 239 -19.76 -18.26 -3.42
N GLY A 240 -19.02 -17.19 -3.14
CA GLY A 240 -17.88 -16.76 -3.93
C GLY A 240 -18.25 -16.02 -5.22
N ILE A 241 -17.23 -15.49 -5.90
CA ILE A 241 -17.38 -14.81 -7.19
C ILE A 241 -18.02 -15.70 -8.26
N GLU A 242 -17.99 -17.03 -8.09
CA GLU A 242 -18.60 -17.99 -9.01
C GLU A 242 -20.13 -17.85 -9.09
N ASN A 243 -20.76 -17.17 -8.12
CA ASN A 243 -22.17 -16.80 -8.21
C ASN A 243 -22.47 -15.88 -9.41
N LEU A 244 -21.49 -15.14 -9.94
CA LEU A 244 -21.68 -14.27 -11.12
C LEU A 244 -21.87 -15.05 -12.43
N PHE A 245 -21.53 -16.34 -12.48
CA PHE A 245 -21.78 -17.15 -13.68
C PHE A 245 -23.29 -17.35 -13.92
N PRO A 246 -23.75 -17.30 -15.19
CA PRO A 246 -25.13 -17.66 -15.52
C PRO A 246 -25.44 -19.13 -15.22
N LEU A 247 -26.72 -19.44 -14.98
CA LEU A 247 -27.18 -20.81 -14.76
C LEU A 247 -26.76 -21.75 -15.90
N ALA A 248 -26.86 -21.29 -17.15
CA ALA A 248 -26.46 -22.07 -18.33
C ALA A 248 -24.97 -22.48 -18.31
N THR A 249 -24.10 -21.63 -17.75
CA THR A 249 -22.68 -21.96 -17.58
C THR A 249 -22.49 -23.01 -16.51
N ILE A 250 -23.22 -22.93 -15.40
CA ILE A 250 -23.17 -23.94 -14.33
C ILE A 250 -23.66 -25.29 -14.84
N ASP A 251 -24.78 -25.33 -15.55
CA ASP A 251 -25.33 -26.56 -16.13
C ASP A 251 -24.36 -27.17 -17.15
N ARG A 252 -23.65 -26.33 -17.92
CA ARG A 252 -22.62 -26.77 -18.86
C ARG A 252 -21.41 -27.38 -18.14
N ILE A 253 -20.95 -26.77 -17.05
CA ILE A 253 -19.86 -27.30 -16.22
C ILE A 253 -20.27 -28.66 -15.67
N GLU A 254 -21.46 -28.78 -15.09
CA GLU A 254 -21.95 -30.03 -14.51
C GLU A 254 -22.07 -31.15 -15.56
N ALA A 255 -22.55 -30.82 -16.77
CA ALA A 255 -22.68 -31.80 -17.86
C ALA A 255 -21.33 -32.31 -18.39
N MET A 256 -20.31 -31.45 -18.46
CA MET A 256 -19.01 -31.81 -19.04
C MET A 256 -17.96 -32.27 -18.01
N ARG A 257 -18.04 -31.73 -16.79
CA ARG A 257 -17.07 -31.89 -15.71
C ARG A 257 -17.81 -31.96 -14.36
N PRO A 258 -18.61 -33.02 -14.13
CA PRO A 258 -19.42 -33.15 -12.92
C PRO A 258 -18.59 -33.12 -11.63
N GLN A 259 -17.30 -33.49 -11.68
CA GLN A 259 -16.41 -33.46 -10.53
C GLN A 259 -16.16 -32.05 -9.96
N TYR A 260 -16.41 -30.99 -10.74
CA TYR A 260 -16.20 -29.61 -10.28
C TYR A 260 -17.33 -29.09 -9.39
N ILE A 261 -18.52 -29.69 -9.47
CA ILE A 261 -19.73 -29.20 -8.81
C ILE A 261 -20.25 -30.26 -7.84
N ASP A 262 -20.25 -29.91 -6.56
CA ASP A 262 -20.93 -30.69 -5.53
C ASP A 262 -22.41 -30.33 -5.53
N VAL A 263 -23.28 -31.34 -5.65
CA VAL A 263 -24.74 -31.17 -5.62
C VAL A 263 -25.28 -31.68 -4.29
N LYS A 264 -26.03 -30.84 -3.59
CA LYS A 264 -26.81 -31.23 -2.41
C LYS A 264 -28.29 -31.22 -2.77
N GLU A 265 -28.90 -32.39 -2.75
CA GLU A 265 -30.35 -32.52 -2.97
C GLU A 265 -31.14 -31.90 -1.81
N ALA A 266 -32.37 -31.48 -2.12
CA ALA A 266 -33.29 -30.99 -1.10
C ALA A 266 -33.56 -32.10 -0.07
N SER A 267 -33.45 -31.75 1.21
CA SER A 267 -33.69 -32.70 2.30
C SER A 267 -34.51 -32.06 3.41
N VAL A 268 -35.28 -32.88 4.10
CA VAL A 268 -36.06 -32.45 5.26
C VAL A 268 -35.43 -33.04 6.50
N THR A 269 -35.00 -32.19 7.42
CA THR A 269 -34.45 -32.62 8.71
C THR A 269 -35.44 -32.28 9.80
N ARG A 270 -35.74 -33.25 10.68
CA ARG A 270 -36.61 -33.03 11.83
C ARG A 270 -35.80 -33.13 13.11
N VAL A 271 -35.62 -32.00 13.79
CA VAL A 271 -34.91 -31.93 15.08
C VAL A 271 -35.89 -31.49 16.15
N ARG A 272 -36.09 -32.33 17.17
CA ARG A 272 -37.01 -32.07 18.30
C ARG A 272 -38.43 -31.67 17.87
N GLY A 273 -38.94 -32.27 16.79
CA GLY A 273 -40.28 -32.02 16.26
C GLY A 273 -40.41 -30.82 15.34
N VAL A 274 -39.33 -30.03 15.14
CA VAL A 274 -39.30 -28.93 14.17
C VAL A 274 -38.75 -29.46 12.85
N GLU A 275 -39.54 -29.36 11.78
CA GLU A 275 -39.10 -29.67 10.42
C GLU A 275 -38.38 -28.46 9.84
N THR A 276 -37.14 -28.69 9.39
CA THR A 276 -36.34 -27.72 8.65
C THR A 276 -36.15 -28.26 7.24
N HIS A 277 -36.69 -27.52 6.27
CA HIS A 277 -36.52 -27.82 4.85
C HIS A 277 -35.22 -27.19 4.37
N ILE A 278 -34.28 -28.03 3.92
CA ILE A 278 -33.04 -27.60 3.29
C ILE A 278 -33.27 -27.67 1.78
N SER A 279 -33.24 -26.52 1.12
CA SER A 279 -33.35 -26.42 -0.34
C SER A 279 -32.14 -27.06 -1.03
N ALA A 280 -32.34 -27.53 -2.26
CA ALA A 280 -31.23 -28.00 -3.09
C ALA A 280 -30.24 -26.86 -3.32
N SER A 281 -28.95 -27.15 -3.27
CA SER A 281 -27.88 -26.19 -3.50
C SER A 281 -26.74 -26.85 -4.26
N LYS A 282 -26.01 -26.04 -5.05
CA LYS A 282 -24.78 -26.47 -5.70
C LYS A 282 -23.62 -25.67 -5.12
N SER A 283 -22.44 -26.26 -5.08
CA SER A 283 -21.21 -25.54 -4.69
C SER A 283 -20.06 -26.02 -5.53
N VAL A 284 -19.11 -25.14 -5.82
CA VAL A 284 -17.85 -25.56 -6.43
C VAL A 284 -17.08 -26.41 -5.43
N ASN A 285 -16.64 -27.59 -5.86
CA ASN A 285 -15.84 -28.48 -5.02
C ASN A 285 -14.52 -27.79 -4.65
N LYS A 286 -14.19 -27.80 -3.35
CA LYS A 286 -13.06 -27.02 -2.80
C LYS A 286 -11.72 -27.41 -3.41
N ASP A 287 -11.50 -28.71 -3.66
CA ASP A 287 -10.23 -29.23 -4.18
C ASP A 287 -10.14 -29.06 -5.71
N GLU A 288 -11.28 -28.84 -6.37
CA GLU A 288 -11.39 -28.65 -7.82
C GLU A 288 -11.59 -27.19 -8.23
N LYS A 289 -11.67 -26.24 -7.28
CA LYS A 289 -11.84 -24.80 -7.57
C LYS A 289 -10.82 -24.28 -8.58
N GLY A 290 -9.55 -24.65 -8.42
CA GLY A 290 -8.49 -24.30 -9.37
C GLY A 290 -8.71 -24.90 -10.74
N ASN A 291 -9.01 -26.20 -10.83
CA ASN A 291 -9.25 -26.89 -12.10
C ASN A 291 -10.47 -26.34 -12.84
N MET A 292 -11.53 -25.95 -12.11
CA MET A 292 -12.69 -25.27 -12.68
C MET A 292 -12.31 -23.89 -13.23
N CYS A 293 -11.54 -23.12 -12.46
CA CYS A 293 -11.06 -21.80 -12.87
C CYS A 293 -10.22 -21.88 -14.15
N ASP A 294 -9.24 -22.79 -14.20
CA ASP A 294 -8.39 -23.05 -15.37
C ASP A 294 -9.24 -23.39 -16.59
N TRP A 295 -10.17 -24.33 -16.43
CA TRP A 295 -11.02 -24.79 -17.51
C TRP A 295 -11.93 -23.68 -18.07
N LEU A 296 -12.51 -22.84 -17.22
CA LEU A 296 -13.30 -21.67 -17.64
C LEU A 296 -12.41 -20.57 -18.25
N CYS A 297 -11.19 -20.40 -17.75
CA CYS A 297 -10.20 -19.49 -18.33
C CYS A 297 -9.73 -19.93 -19.71
N GLU A 298 -9.77 -21.23 -20.02
CA GLU A 298 -9.44 -21.75 -21.35
C GLU A 298 -10.65 -21.75 -22.28
N THR A 299 -11.80 -22.25 -21.81
CA THR A 299 -12.96 -22.61 -22.67
C THR A 299 -14.16 -21.67 -22.56
N GLY A 300 -14.14 -20.74 -21.62
CA GLY A 300 -15.24 -19.80 -21.38
C GLY A 300 -15.42 -18.78 -22.50
N THR A 301 -16.68 -18.41 -22.72
CA THR A 301 -17.15 -17.49 -23.77
C THR A 301 -17.70 -16.19 -23.16
N ALA A 302 -18.08 -15.22 -24.00
CA ALA A 302 -18.64 -13.95 -23.54
C ALA A 302 -19.98 -14.11 -22.82
N GLU A 303 -20.76 -15.12 -23.20
CA GLU A 303 -22.02 -15.44 -22.53
C GLU A 303 -21.75 -15.96 -21.11
N ASP A 304 -20.73 -16.80 -20.94
CA ASP A 304 -20.36 -17.34 -19.63
C ASP A 304 -19.92 -16.24 -18.65
N PHE A 305 -19.13 -15.28 -19.12
CA PHE A 305 -18.63 -14.19 -18.26
C PHE A 305 -19.59 -13.00 -18.19
N SER A 306 -20.80 -13.08 -18.74
CA SER A 306 -21.72 -11.93 -18.86
C SER A 306 -22.03 -11.24 -17.52
N GLY A 307 -22.12 -11.97 -16.41
CA GLY A 307 -22.34 -11.42 -15.07
C GLY A 307 -21.16 -10.61 -14.51
N PHE A 308 -19.94 -10.80 -15.04
CA PHE A 308 -18.75 -10.06 -14.61
C PHE A 308 -18.74 -8.60 -15.10
N LYS A 309 -19.61 -8.23 -16.06
CA LYS A 309 -19.77 -6.84 -16.52
C LYS A 309 -20.02 -5.89 -15.36
N VAL A 310 -20.84 -6.31 -14.40
CA VAL A 310 -21.21 -5.48 -13.25
C VAL A 310 -20.00 -5.17 -12.37
N VAL A 311 -19.00 -6.06 -12.30
CA VAL A 311 -17.76 -5.80 -11.55
C VAL A 311 -16.97 -4.66 -12.19
N PHE A 312 -16.83 -4.66 -13.51
CA PHE A 312 -16.16 -3.59 -14.24
C PHE A 312 -16.92 -2.28 -14.16
N ASP A 313 -18.26 -2.32 -14.20
CA ASP A 313 -19.10 -1.13 -14.04
C ASP A 313 -18.91 -0.48 -12.65
N ILE A 314 -18.88 -1.29 -11.59
CA ILE A 314 -18.60 -0.82 -10.21
C ILE A 314 -17.21 -0.19 -10.11
N ILE A 315 -16.20 -0.84 -10.69
CA ILE A 315 -14.83 -0.36 -10.70
C ILE A 315 -14.75 0.98 -11.46
N GLU A 316 -15.31 1.07 -12.66
CA GLU A 316 -15.31 2.29 -13.48
C GLU A 316 -16.00 3.46 -12.79
N GLU A 317 -17.16 3.23 -12.16
CA GLU A 317 -17.88 4.25 -11.42
C GLU A 317 -16.97 4.88 -10.35
N ILE A 318 -16.24 4.05 -9.60
CA ILE A 318 -15.32 4.50 -8.55
C ILE A 318 -14.06 5.15 -9.12
N ILE A 319 -13.53 4.68 -10.25
CA ILE A 319 -12.39 5.33 -10.90
C ILE A 319 -12.77 6.74 -11.35
N ASN A 320 -13.98 6.92 -11.89
CA ASN A 320 -14.44 8.16 -12.47
C ASN A 320 -15.05 9.17 -11.46
N SER A 321 -15.37 8.74 -10.23
CA SER A 321 -15.97 9.59 -9.16
C SER A 321 -14.98 10.55 -8.50
#